data_AF-A0A0S8G4X0-F1
#
_entry.id   AF-A0A0S8G4X0-F1
#
_cell.length_a   1.000
_cell.length_b   1.000
_cell.length_c   1.000
_cell.angle_alpha   90.00
_cell.angle_beta   90.00
_cell.angle_gamma   90.00
#
_symmetry.space_group_name_H-M   'P 1'
#
loop_
_entity.id
_entity.type
_entity.pdbx_description
1 polymer ?
#
loop_
_entity_poly.entity_id
_entity_poly.type
_entity_poly.pdbx_seq_one_letter_code
_entity_poly.pdbx_strand_id
1 'polypeptide(L)'
;MELAYILSGGAPVIKRYMAGTTMSTAGIPLLGAVDAATDLASVEPMAASTAVNQGSQVGLLLDTSGTVAATGVTDSDDLMVSVIINPDAVLRARMNNGTSSNTALALTSATAADTTGATITGATTFDNGAVWGYSGSNVGQFRRCDDTAGSLSINFTNGILTTDEYIAIHGFPCSVELTNWECYDLTTDLTQVIAQTAVTDMDDFATVDLEMRDISDDGRNKSYYHLIANNHLFGSCSIA
;
A
#
# COMPACT_ATOMS: atom_id res chain seq x y z
N MET A 1 7.49 -0.06 5.42
CA MET A 1 6.75 -1.32 5.30
C MET A 1 7.55 -2.45 5.93
N GLU A 2 6.92 -3.60 6.17
CA GLU A 2 7.58 -4.77 6.73
C GLU A 2 7.06 -6.05 6.06
N LEU A 3 7.83 -7.14 6.13
CA LEU A 3 7.32 -8.45 5.71
C LEU A 3 6.26 -8.92 6.70
N ALA A 4 5.04 -9.17 6.20
CA ALA A 4 3.96 -9.72 7.00
C ALA A 4 4.08 -11.25 7.07
N TYR A 5 4.11 -11.88 5.90
CA TYR A 5 4.16 -13.32 5.73
C TYR A 5 4.53 -13.67 4.29
N ILE A 6 4.67 -14.96 4.03
CA ILE A 6 4.94 -15.53 2.71
C ILE A 6 3.81 -16.51 2.42
N LEU A 7 3.18 -16.41 1.24
CA LEU A 7 2.00 -17.24 0.91
C LEU A 7 2.34 -18.74 0.91
N SER A 8 3.55 -19.13 0.53
CA SER A 8 4.00 -20.52 0.60
C SER A 8 4.26 -21.05 2.03
N GLY A 9 4.22 -20.20 3.06
CA GLY A 9 4.41 -20.58 4.47
C GLY A 9 5.86 -20.86 4.88
N GLY A 10 6.84 -20.57 4.02
CA GLY A 10 8.27 -20.72 4.29
C GLY A 10 8.92 -19.51 4.98
N ALA A 11 10.22 -19.60 5.23
CA ALA A 11 11.03 -18.47 5.67
C ALA A 11 11.45 -17.59 4.46
N PRO A 12 11.60 -16.26 4.64
CA PRO A 12 12.05 -15.38 3.57
C PRO A 12 13.46 -15.73 3.12
N VAL A 13 13.67 -15.66 1.80
CA VAL A 13 14.99 -15.72 1.20
C VAL A 13 15.59 -14.33 1.28
N ILE A 14 16.62 -14.19 2.10
CA ILE A 14 17.37 -12.94 2.24
C ILE A 14 18.65 -13.06 1.42
N LYS A 15 18.89 -12.08 0.56
CA LYS A 15 20.09 -11.94 -0.26
C LYS A 15 20.74 -10.59 -0.02
N ARG A 16 22.04 -10.49 -0.31
CA ARG A 16 22.77 -9.23 -0.21
C ARG A 16 23.09 -8.71 -1.60
N TYR A 17 22.88 -7.42 -1.79
CA TYR A 17 23.15 -6.71 -3.03
C TYR A 17 23.92 -5.43 -2.73
N MET A 18 24.66 -4.95 -3.71
CA MET A 18 25.29 -3.64 -3.62
C MET A 18 24.22 -2.55 -3.75
N ALA A 19 24.29 -1.53 -2.91
CA ALA A 19 23.46 -0.34 -3.04
C ALA A 19 24.01 0.57 -4.15
N GLY A 20 23.19 0.90 -5.14
CA GLY A 20 23.53 1.87 -6.19
C GLY A 20 23.47 3.32 -5.71
N THR A 21 22.77 3.56 -4.61
CA THR A 21 22.62 4.86 -3.96
C THR A 21 22.59 4.71 -2.43
N THR A 22 22.71 5.83 -1.72
CA THR A 22 22.63 5.83 -0.24
C THR A 22 21.20 5.51 0.19
N MET A 23 21.03 4.43 0.94
CA MET A 23 19.74 3.99 1.48
C MET A 23 19.64 4.32 2.97
N SER A 24 18.91 5.37 3.30
CA SER A 24 18.75 5.85 4.67
C SER A 24 17.62 5.19 5.46
N THR A 25 16.75 4.43 4.79
CA THR A 25 15.48 3.97 5.35
C THR A 25 15.24 2.51 4.98
N ALA A 26 15.16 1.62 5.97
CA ALA A 26 14.75 0.24 5.76
C ALA A 26 13.25 0.12 5.52
N GLY A 27 12.80 -0.99 4.94
CA GLY A 27 11.39 -1.28 4.71
C GLY A 27 10.80 -0.57 3.49
N ILE A 28 11.64 -0.20 2.52
CA ILE A 28 11.25 0.39 1.24
C ILE A 28 11.44 -0.64 0.10
N PRO A 29 10.63 -0.60 -0.97
CA PRO A 29 10.80 -1.46 -2.13
C PRO A 29 12.06 -1.08 -2.90
N LEU A 30 12.73 -2.09 -3.46
CA LEU A 30 13.91 -1.92 -4.30
C LEU A 30 13.64 -2.39 -5.74
N LEU A 31 14.29 -1.72 -6.67
CA LEU A 31 14.37 -2.09 -8.08
C LEU A 31 15.81 -2.54 -8.39
N GLY A 32 15.96 -3.31 -9.46
CA GLY A 32 17.29 -3.48 -10.07
C GLY A 32 17.69 -2.17 -10.74
N ALA A 33 18.94 -1.75 -10.60
CA ALA A 33 19.43 -0.53 -11.23
C ALA A 33 19.20 -0.59 -12.75
N VAL A 34 18.60 0.47 -13.32
CA VAL A 34 18.28 0.58 -14.76
C VAL A 34 19.35 1.38 -15.50
N ASP A 35 20.20 2.13 -14.80
CA ASP A 35 21.21 2.99 -15.42
C ASP A 35 22.51 2.23 -15.73
N ALA A 36 22.80 2.10 -17.03
CA ALA A 36 23.99 1.42 -17.55
C ALA A 36 25.30 2.18 -17.29
N ALA A 37 25.26 3.42 -16.80
CA ALA A 37 26.45 4.22 -16.51
C ALA A 37 27.19 3.80 -15.21
N THR A 38 26.51 3.10 -14.30
CA THR A 38 27.05 2.65 -13.00
C THR A 38 27.13 1.13 -12.84
N ASP A 39 26.85 0.37 -13.91
CA ASP A 39 26.85 -1.08 -14.23
C ASP A 39 27.45 -2.12 -13.25
N LEU A 40 27.32 -1.89 -11.96
CA LEU A 40 27.53 -2.85 -10.90
C LEU A 40 26.15 -3.35 -10.56
N ALA A 41 25.92 -4.66 -10.68
CA ALA A 41 24.67 -5.34 -10.37
C ALA A 41 24.13 -4.95 -8.98
N SER A 42 23.42 -3.83 -8.93
CA SER A 42 23.08 -3.10 -7.71
C SER A 42 21.58 -2.87 -7.66
N VAL A 43 21.13 -2.53 -6.46
CA VAL A 43 19.73 -2.25 -6.15
C VAL A 43 19.58 -0.79 -5.77
N GLU A 44 18.44 -0.21 -6.14
CA GLU A 44 18.09 1.17 -5.86
C GLU A 44 16.68 1.27 -5.30
N PRO A 45 16.39 2.26 -4.43
CA PRO A 45 15.03 2.54 -3.99
C PRO A 45 14.11 2.82 -5.18
N MET A 46 12.88 2.33 -5.08
CA MET A 46 11.81 2.81 -5.95
C MET A 46 11.66 4.34 -5.79
N ALA A 47 11.30 5.07 -6.86
CA ALA A 47 10.99 6.50 -6.74
C ALA A 47 9.54 6.71 -6.28
N ALA A 48 9.32 7.72 -5.41
CA ALA A 48 8.00 8.03 -4.84
C ALA A 48 7.02 8.73 -5.80
N SER A 49 7.44 9.05 -7.02
CA SER A 49 6.55 9.56 -8.06
C SER A 49 7.12 9.33 -9.45
N THR A 50 6.20 9.18 -10.40
CA THR A 50 6.35 8.90 -11.85
C THR A 50 6.09 7.44 -12.22
N ALA A 51 5.04 7.29 -13.04
CA ALA A 51 4.49 6.11 -13.70
C ALA A 51 5.47 5.35 -14.63
N VAL A 52 6.77 5.29 -14.29
CA VAL A 52 7.82 4.73 -15.16
C VAL A 52 8.72 3.73 -14.44
N ASN A 53 8.47 3.40 -13.18
CA ASN A 53 9.16 2.30 -12.53
C ASN A 53 8.43 0.96 -12.73
N GLN A 54 8.15 0.64 -13.99
CA GLN A 54 7.90 -0.73 -14.47
C GLN A 54 9.13 -1.66 -14.30
N GLY A 55 10.13 -1.24 -13.51
CA GLY A 55 11.26 -2.08 -13.15
C GLY A 55 10.76 -3.29 -12.37
N SER A 56 11.28 -4.47 -12.69
CA SER A 56 11.01 -5.67 -11.91
C SER A 56 11.46 -5.42 -10.47
N GLN A 57 10.49 -5.23 -9.57
CA GLN A 57 10.74 -5.06 -8.15
C GLN A 57 11.57 -6.24 -7.70
N VAL A 58 12.73 -5.96 -7.10
CA VAL A 58 13.67 -6.98 -6.67
C VAL A 58 13.24 -7.52 -5.32
N GLY A 59 12.78 -6.64 -4.42
CA GLY A 59 12.38 -7.04 -3.09
C GLY A 59 12.22 -5.89 -2.10
N LEU A 60 12.21 -6.22 -0.81
CA LEU A 60 12.11 -5.26 0.29
C LEU A 60 13.46 -5.09 1.00
N LEU A 61 13.91 -3.86 1.19
CA LEU A 61 15.12 -3.51 1.93
C LEU A 61 14.96 -3.79 3.44
N LEU A 62 15.96 -4.43 4.07
CA LEU A 62 15.96 -4.74 5.50
C LEU A 62 16.86 -3.84 6.36
N ASP A 63 17.88 -3.25 5.76
CA ASP A 63 18.91 -2.45 6.44
C ASP A 63 19.25 -1.18 5.64
N THR A 64 19.99 -0.26 6.26
CA THR A 64 20.48 0.95 5.58
C THR A 64 21.85 0.70 4.97
N SER A 65 22.17 1.36 3.87
CA SER A 65 23.53 1.32 3.31
C SER A 65 24.41 2.40 3.95
N GLY A 66 25.73 2.25 3.80
CA GLY A 66 26.67 3.36 3.91
C GLY A 66 26.46 4.41 2.81
N THR A 67 27.18 5.54 2.92
CA THR A 67 27.11 6.62 1.93
C THR A 67 27.77 6.21 0.61
N VAL A 68 27.00 6.21 -0.47
CA VAL A 68 27.52 6.02 -1.83
C VAL A 68 28.11 7.34 -2.34
N ALA A 69 29.40 7.32 -2.70
CA ALA A 69 30.11 8.50 -3.19
C ALA A 69 29.79 8.80 -4.67
N ALA A 70 29.74 10.08 -5.04
CA ALA A 70 29.41 10.54 -6.39
C ALA A 70 30.43 10.14 -7.48
N THR A 71 31.64 9.72 -7.11
CA THR A 71 32.75 9.39 -8.03
C THR A 71 33.06 7.89 -8.12
N GLY A 72 32.04 7.05 -7.94
CA GLY A 72 32.13 5.62 -8.15
C GLY A 72 32.02 4.81 -6.86
N VAL A 73 31.25 3.74 -6.96
CA VAL A 73 31.11 2.69 -5.95
C VAL A 73 32.42 1.92 -5.91
N THR A 74 33.07 1.87 -4.76
CA THR A 74 34.16 0.91 -4.52
C THR A 74 33.53 -0.30 -3.86
N ASP A 75 33.80 -1.51 -4.34
CA ASP A 75 33.31 -2.76 -3.74
C ASP A 75 33.67 -2.78 -2.25
N SER A 76 32.69 -2.46 -1.41
CA SER A 76 32.84 -2.33 0.04
C SER A 76 31.67 -3.01 0.73
N ASP A 77 31.98 -3.74 1.79
CA ASP A 77 30.97 -4.38 2.63
C ASP A 77 29.98 -3.37 3.22
N ASP A 78 30.39 -2.11 3.38
CA ASP A 78 29.54 -1.02 3.88
C ASP A 78 28.43 -0.63 2.89
N LEU A 79 28.55 -1.03 1.63
CA LEU A 79 27.54 -0.77 0.58
C LEU A 79 26.64 -1.98 0.33
N MET A 80 26.83 -3.08 1.06
CA MET A 80 26.05 -4.29 0.90
C MET A 80 24.80 -4.28 1.77
N VAL A 81 23.64 -4.20 1.13
CA VAL A 81 22.32 -4.20 1.78
C VAL A 81 21.65 -5.56 1.72
N SER A 82 20.84 -5.87 2.72
CA SER A 82 20.05 -7.10 2.84
C SER A 82 18.65 -6.87 2.28
N VAL A 83 18.20 -7.79 1.42
CA VAL A 83 16.94 -7.67 0.67
C VAL A 83 16.17 -8.98 0.78
N ILE A 84 14.86 -8.90 1.07
CA ILE A 84 13.95 -10.05 0.95
C ILE A 84 13.61 -10.24 -0.52
N ILE A 85 13.92 -11.42 -1.07
CA ILE A 85 13.68 -11.80 -2.46
C ILE A 85 12.69 -12.97 -2.49
N ASN A 86 11.40 -12.64 -2.48
CA ASN A 86 10.33 -13.64 -2.51
C ASN A 86 9.20 -13.13 -3.41
N PRO A 87 8.84 -13.85 -4.47
CA PRO A 87 7.73 -13.46 -5.35
C PRO A 87 6.36 -13.60 -4.67
N ASP A 88 6.31 -14.28 -3.53
CA ASP A 88 5.11 -14.52 -2.74
C ASP A 88 5.16 -13.82 -1.38
N ALA A 89 6.04 -12.82 -1.24
CA ALA A 89 6.10 -11.98 -0.05
C ALA A 89 4.89 -11.05 0.01
N VAL A 90 4.19 -11.09 1.14
CA VAL A 90 3.15 -10.12 1.47
C VAL A 90 3.72 -9.09 2.42
N LEU A 91 3.68 -7.84 1.98
CA LEU A 91 4.18 -6.67 2.67
C LEU A 91 3.05 -6.03 3.48
N ARG A 92 3.30 -5.76 4.75
CA ARG A 92 2.41 -4.96 5.58
C ARG A 92 2.81 -3.49 5.46
N ALA A 93 1.88 -2.67 4.99
CA ALA A 93 2.07 -1.24 4.79
C ALA A 93 0.97 -0.48 5.51
N ARG A 94 1.34 0.51 6.33
CA ARG A 94 0.35 1.31 7.05
C ARG A 94 -0.41 2.20 6.06
N MET A 95 -1.72 2.28 6.24
CA MET A 95 -2.59 3.19 5.52
C MET A 95 -2.37 4.64 5.97
N ASN A 96 -2.41 5.58 5.03
CA ASN A 96 -2.11 7.00 5.24
C ASN A 96 -3.05 7.87 4.40
N ASN A 97 -3.41 9.06 4.89
CA ASN A 97 -4.33 9.99 4.21
C ASN A 97 -3.62 11.19 3.55
N GLY A 98 -2.42 10.99 3.01
CA GLY A 98 -1.72 12.05 2.31
C GLY A 98 -0.32 11.66 1.85
N THR A 99 0.43 12.62 1.32
CA THR A 99 1.80 12.39 0.85
C THR A 99 2.83 12.35 1.99
N SER A 100 2.52 13.02 3.11
CA SER A 100 3.34 13.01 4.32
C SER A 100 3.05 11.79 5.17
N SER A 101 4.11 11.12 5.62
CA SER A 101 4.06 9.99 6.53
C SER A 101 3.40 10.31 7.87
N ASN A 102 2.66 9.34 8.41
CA ASN A 102 1.93 9.46 9.68
C ASN A 102 0.74 10.43 9.65
N THR A 103 0.18 10.65 8.46
CA THR A 103 -1.11 11.34 8.29
C THR A 103 -2.25 10.36 8.56
N ALA A 104 -2.91 10.55 9.70
CA ALA A 104 -4.05 9.73 10.14
C ALA A 104 -5.17 9.68 9.08
N LEU A 105 -5.82 8.52 8.94
CA LEU A 105 -6.99 8.36 8.07
C LEU A 105 -8.10 9.35 8.43
N ALA A 106 -8.74 9.92 7.42
CA ALA A 106 -9.95 10.71 7.57
C ALA A 106 -11.14 9.81 7.90
N LEU A 107 -12.00 10.33 8.77
CA LEU A 107 -13.30 9.74 9.05
C LEU A 107 -14.32 10.29 8.05
N THR A 108 -15.27 9.43 7.72
CA THR A 108 -16.44 9.75 6.90
C THR A 108 -17.68 9.51 7.75
N SER A 109 -18.64 10.42 7.67
CA SER A 109 -19.95 10.28 8.33
C SER A 109 -21.05 10.58 7.33
N ALA A 110 -22.21 9.98 7.55
CA ALA A 110 -23.37 10.25 6.73
C ALA A 110 -23.95 11.63 7.06
N THR A 111 -24.33 12.37 6.03
CA THR A 111 -25.06 13.65 6.17
C THR A 111 -26.56 13.46 6.44
N ALA A 112 -27.08 12.26 6.18
CA ALA A 112 -28.42 11.83 6.49
C ALA A 112 -28.41 10.39 7.02
N ALA A 113 -29.31 10.07 7.94
CA ALA A 113 -29.43 8.70 8.45
C ALA A 113 -30.09 7.78 7.40
N ASP A 114 -29.67 6.52 7.38
CA ASP A 114 -30.22 5.47 6.54
C ASP A 114 -30.56 4.25 7.39
N THR A 115 -31.85 3.93 7.49
CA THR A 115 -32.31 2.79 8.30
C THR A 115 -31.94 1.43 7.70
N THR A 116 -31.55 1.38 6.43
CA THR A 116 -31.24 0.14 5.72
C THR A 116 -29.77 -0.26 5.77
N GLY A 117 -28.87 0.68 6.12
CA GLY A 117 -27.43 0.43 6.13
C GLY A 117 -26.80 0.32 4.73
N ALA A 118 -27.50 0.81 3.71
CA ALA A 118 -27.14 0.64 2.30
C ALA A 118 -26.31 1.81 1.76
N THR A 119 -26.34 2.98 2.40
CA THR A 119 -25.69 4.17 1.83
C THR A 119 -25.15 5.13 2.89
N ILE A 120 -23.89 5.52 2.74
CA ILE A 120 -23.31 6.66 3.48
C ILE A 120 -23.42 7.89 2.57
N THR A 121 -24.42 8.73 2.81
CA THR A 121 -24.69 9.92 1.98
C THR A 121 -23.75 11.08 2.31
N GLY A 122 -23.23 11.78 1.29
CA GLY A 122 -22.31 12.92 1.47
C GLY A 122 -20.88 12.51 1.86
N ALA A 123 -20.54 11.25 1.61
CA ALA A 123 -19.20 10.71 1.79
C ALA A 123 -18.27 11.09 0.63
N THR A 124 -16.96 11.14 0.91
CA THR A 124 -15.94 11.03 -0.14
C THR A 124 -16.15 9.71 -0.86
N THR A 125 -16.09 9.73 -2.19
CA THR A 125 -16.41 8.56 -2.99
C THR A 125 -15.16 7.72 -3.27
N PHE A 126 -15.33 6.41 -3.17
CA PHE A 126 -14.32 5.39 -3.39
C PHE A 126 -14.99 4.31 -4.22
N ASP A 127 -14.58 4.18 -5.48
CA ASP A 127 -15.10 3.14 -6.35
C ASP A 127 -14.31 1.86 -6.14
N ASN A 128 -14.98 0.71 -6.06
CA ASN A 128 -14.36 -0.59 -5.77
C ASN A 128 -13.52 -0.68 -4.48
N GLY A 129 -13.75 0.25 -3.56
CA GLY A 129 -12.98 0.40 -2.33
C GLY A 129 -13.45 -0.47 -1.17
N ALA A 130 -12.92 -0.14 0.00
CA ALA A 130 -13.19 -0.78 1.27
C ALA A 130 -13.72 0.25 2.27
N VAL A 131 -14.72 -0.12 3.06
CA VAL A 131 -15.23 0.69 4.16
C VAL A 131 -15.44 -0.16 5.41
N TRP A 132 -15.15 0.41 6.58
CA TRP A 132 -15.49 -0.21 7.85
C TRP A 132 -15.95 0.80 8.89
N GLY A 133 -16.75 0.31 9.84
CA GLY A 133 -17.21 1.11 10.98
C GLY A 133 -16.06 1.41 11.94
N TYR A 134 -15.77 2.69 12.13
CA TYR A 134 -14.78 3.18 13.10
C TYR A 134 -15.41 3.42 14.47
N SER A 135 -16.60 4.03 14.51
CA SER A 135 -17.39 4.26 15.72
C SER A 135 -18.90 4.08 15.43
N GLY A 136 -19.71 3.90 16.48
CA GLY A 136 -21.16 3.75 16.34
C GLY A 136 -21.66 2.31 16.19
N SER A 137 -22.82 2.14 15.55
CA SER A 137 -23.55 0.85 15.56
C SER A 137 -22.98 -0.21 14.61
N ASN A 138 -22.13 0.19 13.67
CA ASN A 138 -21.52 -0.68 12.66
C ASN A 138 -20.02 -0.93 12.90
N VAL A 139 -19.51 -0.62 14.10
CA VAL A 139 -18.10 -0.88 14.48
C VAL A 139 -17.71 -2.33 14.21
N GLY A 140 -16.54 -2.52 13.62
CA GLY A 140 -16.00 -3.83 13.26
C GLY A 140 -16.68 -4.49 12.05
N GLN A 141 -17.72 -3.89 11.47
CA GLN A 141 -18.24 -4.35 10.19
C GLN A 141 -17.41 -3.77 9.06
N PHE A 142 -16.96 -4.65 8.18
CA PHE A 142 -16.21 -4.34 6.97
C PHE A 142 -17.04 -4.68 5.74
N ARG A 143 -17.03 -3.82 4.73
CA ARG A 143 -17.75 -4.00 3.46
C ARG A 143 -16.91 -3.46 2.30
N ARG A 144 -17.13 -4.05 1.12
CA ARG A 144 -16.80 -3.38 -0.13
C ARG A 144 -17.68 -2.14 -0.28
N CYS A 145 -17.14 -1.07 -0.84
CA CYS A 145 -17.93 0.09 -1.25
C CYS A 145 -17.72 0.40 -2.73
N ASP A 146 -18.76 0.92 -3.36
CA ASP A 146 -18.70 1.44 -4.72
C ASP A 146 -19.20 2.91 -4.72
N ASP A 147 -18.69 3.72 -5.65
CA ASP A 147 -19.09 5.12 -5.77
C ASP A 147 -20.53 5.19 -6.30
N THR A 148 -21.36 6.02 -5.66
CA THR A 148 -22.60 6.47 -6.24
C THR A 148 -22.77 7.98 -6.03
N ALA A 149 -22.33 8.78 -7.01
CA ALA A 149 -22.62 10.21 -7.18
C ALA A 149 -22.74 11.00 -5.85
N GLY A 150 -21.64 11.06 -5.09
CA GLY A 150 -21.57 11.77 -3.80
C GLY A 150 -22.05 10.97 -2.59
N SER A 151 -22.09 9.64 -2.72
CA SER A 151 -22.37 8.68 -1.65
C SER A 151 -21.54 7.41 -1.84
N LEU A 152 -21.39 6.64 -0.77
CA LEU A 152 -20.84 5.28 -0.84
C LEU A 152 -21.97 4.27 -0.76
N SER A 153 -22.08 3.42 -1.78
CA SER A 153 -22.99 2.26 -1.75
C SER A 153 -22.32 1.12 -1.00
N ILE A 154 -23.01 0.62 0.00
CA ILE A 154 -22.50 -0.35 0.98
C ILE A 154 -23.64 -1.27 1.43
N ASN A 155 -23.35 -2.24 2.29
CA ASN A 155 -24.40 -3.13 2.81
C ASN A 155 -24.15 -3.52 4.27
N PHE A 156 -24.18 -2.54 5.17
CA PHE A 156 -24.06 -2.80 6.61
C PHE A 156 -25.31 -3.48 7.18
N THR A 157 -25.11 -4.21 8.27
CA THR A 157 -26.19 -4.97 8.93
C THR A 157 -27.14 -4.07 9.69
N ASN A 158 -26.60 -3.00 10.31
CA ASN A 158 -27.39 -2.02 11.06
C ASN A 158 -27.55 -0.74 10.23
N GLY A 159 -28.63 -0.01 10.50
CA GLY A 159 -28.80 1.33 9.95
C GLY A 159 -27.62 2.25 10.27
N ILE A 160 -27.42 3.24 9.41
CA ILE A 160 -26.38 4.26 9.50
C ILE A 160 -26.99 5.51 10.12
N LEU A 161 -26.37 5.99 11.19
CA LEU A 161 -26.70 7.27 11.82
C LEU A 161 -25.69 8.34 11.38
N THR A 162 -26.08 9.61 11.46
CA THR A 162 -25.18 10.74 11.19
C THR A 162 -24.06 10.89 12.23
N THR A 163 -24.20 10.21 13.37
CA THR A 163 -23.19 10.17 14.44
C THR A 163 -22.24 8.97 14.31
N ASP A 164 -22.53 8.02 13.43
CA ASP A 164 -21.60 6.93 13.16
C ASP A 164 -20.44 7.48 12.32
N GLU A 165 -19.24 6.97 12.59
CA GLU A 165 -18.05 7.31 11.83
C GLU A 165 -17.48 6.06 11.18
N TYR A 166 -17.04 6.24 9.95
CA TYR A 166 -16.52 5.19 9.09
C TYR A 166 -15.15 5.59 8.58
N ILE A 167 -14.33 4.61 8.23
CA ILE A 167 -13.14 4.83 7.41
C ILE A 167 -13.40 4.14 6.08
N ALA A 168 -13.20 4.86 5.00
CA ALA A 168 -13.28 4.34 3.64
C ALA A 168 -11.93 4.57 2.95
N ILE A 169 -11.49 3.62 2.14
CA ILE A 169 -10.21 3.61 1.43
C ILE A 169 -10.40 3.07 0.01
N HIS A 170 -9.47 3.41 -0.89
CA HIS A 170 -9.31 2.70 -2.16
C HIS A 170 -8.83 1.27 -1.91
N GLY A 171 -9.14 0.33 -2.79
CA GLY A 171 -8.60 -1.01 -2.68
C GLY A 171 -9.44 -1.97 -1.88
N PHE A 172 -9.92 -3.01 -2.56
CA PHE A 172 -10.49 -4.19 -1.92
C PHE A 172 -9.66 -5.46 -2.23
N PRO A 173 -9.44 -6.36 -1.25
CA PRO A 173 -8.74 -7.62 -1.48
C PRO A 173 -9.35 -8.43 -2.63
N CYS A 174 -8.50 -8.93 -3.53
CA CYS A 174 -8.91 -9.80 -4.63
C CYS A 174 -10.05 -9.23 -5.51
N SER A 175 -10.13 -7.90 -5.65
CA SER A 175 -11.00 -7.27 -6.64
C SER A 175 -10.79 -7.92 -8.02
N VAL A 176 -11.84 -8.55 -8.55
CA VAL A 176 -11.82 -9.37 -9.77
C VAL A 176 -11.87 -8.52 -11.05
N GLU A 177 -11.94 -7.19 -10.92
CA GLU A 177 -11.85 -6.29 -12.06
C GLU A 177 -10.39 -6.11 -12.48
N LEU A 178 -9.90 -7.13 -13.18
CA LEU A 178 -8.56 -7.24 -13.79
C LEU A 178 -8.20 -6.13 -14.78
N THR A 179 -9.09 -5.18 -15.03
CA THR A 179 -8.87 -4.06 -15.94
C THR A 179 -8.51 -2.76 -15.23
N ASN A 180 -8.84 -2.61 -13.94
CA ASN A 180 -8.60 -1.41 -13.15
C ASN A 180 -8.11 -1.81 -11.75
N TRP A 181 -6.98 -2.51 -11.66
CA TRP A 181 -6.38 -2.77 -10.35
C TRP A 181 -6.12 -1.43 -9.68
N GLU A 182 -6.73 -1.21 -8.53
CA GLU A 182 -6.59 0.04 -7.80
C GLU A 182 -5.14 0.14 -7.33
N CYS A 183 -4.41 0.93 -8.08
CA CYS A 183 -3.04 1.31 -7.85
C CYS A 183 -2.90 2.02 -6.50
N TYR A 184 -1.76 1.82 -5.83
CA TYR A 184 -1.47 2.50 -4.57
C TYR A 184 -0.23 3.38 -4.69
N ASP A 185 -0.40 4.68 -4.43
CA ASP A 185 0.73 5.56 -4.20
C ASP A 185 1.34 5.27 -2.83
N LEU A 186 2.66 5.35 -2.75
CA LEU A 186 3.37 5.36 -1.48
C LEU A 186 3.63 6.80 -1.02
N THR A 187 3.82 7.00 0.28
CA THR A 187 4.33 8.26 0.82
C THR A 187 5.71 8.59 0.23
N THR A 188 6.15 9.84 0.37
CA THR A 188 7.46 10.27 -0.18
C THR A 188 8.66 9.48 0.36
N ASP A 189 8.55 8.93 1.57
CA ASP A 189 9.56 8.06 2.17
C ASP A 189 9.37 6.56 1.85
N LEU A 190 8.37 6.22 1.04
CA LEU A 190 8.03 4.88 0.56
C LEU A 190 7.66 3.88 1.66
N THR A 191 7.35 4.36 2.87
CA THR A 191 7.11 3.46 4.01
C THR A 191 5.65 3.07 4.21
N GLN A 192 4.73 3.81 3.59
CA GLN A 192 3.27 3.77 3.83
C GLN A 192 2.49 3.96 2.54
N VAL A 193 1.23 3.52 2.54
CA VAL A 193 0.33 3.61 1.39
C VAL A 193 -0.63 4.78 1.56
N ILE A 194 -0.78 5.58 0.52
CA ILE A 194 -1.79 6.65 0.45
C ILE A 194 -3.14 6.01 0.12
N ALA A 195 -3.98 5.83 1.14
CA ALA A 195 -5.19 5.00 1.09
C ALA A 195 -6.47 5.75 0.68
N GLN A 196 -6.48 7.08 0.84
CA GLN A 196 -7.71 7.90 0.77
C GLN A 196 -7.65 9.06 -0.24
N THR A 197 -6.54 9.20 -0.95
CA THR A 197 -6.40 10.17 -2.03
C THR A 197 -6.49 9.41 -3.34
N ALA A 198 -7.18 9.97 -4.33
CA ALA A 198 -7.26 9.37 -5.66
C ALA A 198 -5.85 9.13 -6.20
N VAL A 199 -5.57 7.88 -6.57
CA VAL A 199 -4.29 7.44 -7.13
C VAL A 199 -4.35 7.54 -8.64
N THR A 200 -3.29 8.04 -9.26
CA THR A 200 -3.12 8.04 -10.72
C THR A 200 -2.35 6.79 -11.12
N ASP A 201 -2.97 5.88 -11.89
CA ASP A 201 -2.39 4.71 -12.59
C ASP A 201 -0.95 4.31 -12.18
N MET A 202 -0.83 3.39 -11.22
CA MET A 202 0.42 2.74 -10.80
C MET A 202 0.24 1.24 -10.47
N ASP A 203 0.63 0.38 -11.40
CA ASP A 203 0.49 -1.08 -11.35
C ASP A 203 1.44 -1.80 -10.35
N ASP A 204 1.87 -1.17 -9.26
CA ASP A 204 3.03 -1.69 -8.49
C ASP A 204 2.67 -2.71 -7.40
N PHE A 205 1.51 -2.59 -6.79
CA PHE A 205 1.08 -3.46 -5.69
C PHE A 205 -0.38 -3.87 -5.81
N ALA A 206 -0.68 -5.12 -5.44
CA ALA A 206 -2.03 -5.64 -5.34
C ALA A 206 -2.38 -5.94 -3.88
N THR A 207 -3.61 -5.63 -3.47
CA THR A 207 -4.10 -5.92 -2.12
C THR A 207 -4.53 -7.38 -1.99
N VAL A 208 -3.89 -8.07 -1.04
CA VAL A 208 -4.18 -9.46 -0.68
C VAL A 208 -5.10 -9.53 0.54
N ASP A 209 -4.92 -8.61 1.50
CA ASP A 209 -5.69 -8.56 2.73
C ASP A 209 -5.68 -7.15 3.34
N LEU A 210 -6.59 -6.88 4.28
CA LEU A 210 -6.71 -5.62 5.01
C LEU A 210 -6.73 -5.89 6.52
N GLU A 211 -5.79 -5.25 7.24
CA GLU A 211 -5.85 -5.19 8.69
C GLU A 211 -6.53 -3.87 9.09
N MET A 212 -7.82 -3.96 9.39
CA MET A 212 -8.62 -2.80 9.79
C MET A 212 -8.74 -2.72 11.30
N ARG A 213 -8.57 -1.51 11.83
CA ARG A 213 -8.76 -1.21 13.25
C ARG A 213 -9.86 -0.15 13.40
N ASP A 214 -10.57 -0.21 14.52
CA ASP A 214 -11.63 0.74 14.87
C ASP A 214 -11.14 1.73 15.95
N ILE A 215 -12.05 2.50 16.55
CA ILE A 215 -11.71 3.48 17.59
C ILE A 215 -10.99 2.87 18.81
N SER A 216 -11.26 1.61 19.15
CA SER A 216 -10.65 0.96 20.32
C SER A 216 -9.16 0.67 20.13
N ASP A 217 -8.74 0.48 18.87
CA ASP A 217 -7.39 0.11 18.47
C ASP A 217 -6.67 1.23 17.69
N ASP A 218 -7.17 2.46 17.74
CA ASP A 218 -6.61 3.62 17.00
C ASP A 218 -6.60 3.40 15.47
N GLY A 219 -7.77 3.03 14.95
CA GLY A 219 -8.06 2.73 13.55
C GLY A 219 -7.45 3.66 12.51
N ARG A 220 -7.38 4.95 12.84
CA ARG A 220 -6.89 5.98 11.94
C ARG A 220 -5.38 5.95 11.75
N ASN A 221 -4.64 5.37 12.70
CA ASN A 221 -3.18 5.32 12.69
C ASN A 221 -2.62 3.89 12.69
N LYS A 222 -3.48 2.88 12.81
CA LYS A 222 -3.08 1.47 12.95
C LYS A 222 -3.87 0.52 12.05
N SER A 223 -4.30 1.00 10.89
CA SER A 223 -4.83 0.14 9.83
C SER A 223 -3.78 -0.06 8.73
N TYR A 224 -3.76 -1.24 8.11
CA TYR A 224 -2.69 -1.67 7.21
C TYR A 224 -3.23 -2.41 6.00
N TYR A 225 -2.63 -2.16 4.84
CA TYR A 225 -2.73 -3.06 3.70
C TYR A 225 -1.75 -4.21 3.85
N HIS A 226 -2.17 -5.37 3.37
CA HIS A 226 -1.30 -6.49 3.05
C HIS A 226 -1.18 -6.56 1.53
N LEU A 227 -0.01 -6.18 1.02
CA LEU A 227 0.26 -5.96 -0.39
C LEU A 227 1.22 -7.00 -0.94
N ILE A 228 1.07 -7.33 -2.21
CA ILE A 228 2.09 -8.07 -2.96
C ILE A 228 2.50 -7.24 -4.18
N ALA A 229 3.78 -7.30 -4.54
CA ALA A 229 4.26 -6.68 -5.76
C ALA A 229 3.55 -7.30 -6.98
N ASN A 230 2.97 -6.46 -7.84
CA ASN A 230 2.14 -6.95 -8.95
C ASN A 230 2.95 -7.82 -9.93
N ASN A 231 4.18 -7.40 -10.22
CA ASN A 231 5.12 -8.11 -11.11
C ASN A 231 5.67 -9.43 -10.53
N HIS A 232 5.30 -9.84 -9.32
CA HIS A 232 5.77 -11.08 -8.71
C HIS A 232 4.82 -12.25 -8.93
N LEU A 233 3.65 -12.24 -8.27
CA LEU A 233 2.73 -13.38 -8.29
C LEU A 233 1.65 -13.25 -9.36
N PHE A 234 1.20 -12.02 -9.60
CA PHE A 234 0.08 -11.78 -10.49
C PHE A 234 0.48 -11.61 -11.95
N GLY A 235 1.80 -11.60 -12.22
CA GLY A 235 2.35 -11.28 -13.52
C GLY A 235 2.04 -9.82 -13.85
N SER A 236 2.89 -9.16 -14.65
CA SER A 236 2.57 -7.83 -15.16
C SER A 236 1.11 -7.80 -15.61
N CYS A 237 0.31 -6.92 -15.03
CA CYS A 237 -0.92 -6.46 -15.64
C CYS A 237 -0.51 -5.80 -16.97
N SER A 238 -0.26 -6.60 -18.01
CA SER A 238 -0.12 -6.05 -19.35
C SER A 238 -1.55 -5.77 -19.80
N ILE A 239 -2.02 -4.57 -19.51
CA ILE A 239 -3.17 -4.01 -20.19
C ILE A 239 -2.77 -3.97 -21.67
N ALA A 240 -3.46 -4.76 -22.50
CA ALA A 240 -3.37 -4.71 -23.95
C ALA A 240 -4.13 -3.51 -24.51
#